data_AF-A0A0K1UDN0-F1
#
_entry.id   AF-A0A0K1UDN0-F1
#
_cell.length_a   1.000
_cell.length_b   1.000
_cell.length_c   1.000
_cell.angle_alpha   90.00
_cell.angle_beta   90.00
_cell.angle_gamma   90.00
#
_symmetry.space_group_name_H-M   'P 1'
#
loop_
_entity.id
_entity.type
_entity.pdbx_description
1 polymer ?
#
loop_
_entity_poly.entity_id
_entity_poly.type
_entity_poly.pdbx_seq_one_letter_code
_entity_poly.pdbx_strand_id
1 'polypeptide(L)'
;MYTINDLKKARAELDEMAERWVAAGLADDSNPLDTEAKLVAKKVREIEEDLKRRGIIPYTDHELAEASLDAAFPNAQSKEIVTYNGRRYLRRFYPVEKSKTGKTVRKWGKEWVLLDKD
;
A
#
# COMPACT_ATOMS: atom_id res chain seq x y z
N MET A 1 -11.06 -1.40 18.95
CA MET A 1 -9.91 -2.32 19.00
C MET A 1 -10.29 -3.55 18.18
N TYR A 2 -9.49 -3.92 17.19
CA TYR A 2 -9.84 -5.03 16.28
C TYR A 2 -9.24 -6.36 16.75
N THR A 3 -9.70 -7.47 16.19
CA THR A 3 -9.23 -8.82 16.48
C THR A 3 -8.75 -9.53 15.21
N ILE A 4 -8.05 -10.65 15.37
CA ILE A 4 -7.71 -11.53 14.24
C ILE A 4 -8.98 -12.00 13.51
N ASN A 5 -10.09 -12.19 14.23
CA ASN A 5 -11.36 -12.57 13.60
C ASN A 5 -11.94 -11.44 12.74
N ASP A 6 -11.81 -10.19 13.18
CA ASP A 6 -12.21 -9.02 12.39
C ASP A 6 -11.38 -8.92 11.11
N LEU A 7 -10.06 -9.18 11.19
CA LEU A 7 -9.20 -9.22 10.02
C LEU A 7 -9.62 -10.33 9.03
N LYS A 8 -9.89 -11.54 9.53
CA LYS A 8 -10.35 -12.66 8.68
C LYS A 8 -11.66 -12.32 7.97
N LYS A 9 -12.63 -11.75 8.69
CA LYS A 9 -13.91 -11.33 8.11
C LYS A 9 -13.74 -10.24 7.07
N ALA A 10 -12.95 -9.21 7.38
CA ALA A 10 -12.71 -8.12 6.45
C ALA A 10 -11.96 -8.58 5.19
N ARG A 11 -11.07 -9.58 5.31
CA ARG A 11 -10.39 -10.18 4.16
C ARG A 11 -11.35 -10.95 3.26
N ALA A 12 -12.24 -11.76 3.85
CA ALA A 12 -13.28 -12.46 3.09
C ALA A 12 -14.20 -11.47 2.37
N GLU A 13 -14.62 -10.40 3.04
CA GLU A 13 -15.42 -9.32 2.43
C GLU A 13 -14.68 -8.64 1.26
N LEU A 14 -13.36 -8.44 1.38
CA LEU A 14 -12.54 -7.88 0.30
C LEU A 14 -12.43 -8.84 -0.89
N ASP A 15 -12.29 -10.14 -0.64
CA ASP A 15 -12.21 -11.15 -1.69
C ASP A 15 -13.56 -11.24 -2.45
N GLU A 16 -14.70 -11.27 -1.73
CA GLU A 16 -16.04 -11.20 -2.34
C GLU A 16 -16.26 -9.90 -3.13
N MET A 17 -15.79 -8.77 -2.59
CA MET A 17 -15.87 -7.48 -3.27
C MET A 17 -15.03 -7.47 -4.55
N ALA A 18 -13.86 -8.12 -4.56
CA ALA A 18 -13.03 -8.24 -5.75
C ALA A 18 -13.76 -9.04 -6.85
N GLU A 19 -14.43 -10.14 -6.50
CA GLU A 19 -15.25 -10.90 -7.45
C GLU A 19 -16.41 -10.06 -8.01
N ARG A 20 -17.14 -9.35 -7.15
CA ARG A 20 -18.23 -8.45 -7.57
C ARG A 20 -17.72 -7.32 -8.46
N TRP A 21 -16.57 -6.73 -8.12
CA TRP A 21 -15.94 -5.66 -8.90
C TRP A 21 -15.57 -6.17 -10.29
N VAL A 22 -14.95 -7.36 -10.39
CA VAL A 22 -14.65 -7.99 -11.67
C VAL A 22 -15.92 -8.26 -12.49
N ALA A 23 -16.95 -8.81 -11.85
CA ALA A 23 -18.22 -9.13 -12.52
C ALA A 23 -18.97 -7.87 -13.02
N ALA A 24 -18.88 -6.76 -12.29
CA ALA A 24 -19.49 -5.49 -12.69
C ALA A 24 -18.86 -4.91 -13.97
N GLY A 25 -17.59 -5.20 -14.23
CA GLY A 25 -16.86 -4.69 -15.39
C GLY A 25 -16.67 -3.18 -15.38
N LEU A 26 -16.02 -2.66 -16.43
CA LEU A 26 -15.83 -1.23 -16.62
C LEU A 26 -16.99 -0.66 -17.45
N ALA A 27 -17.51 0.48 -17.01
CA ALA A 27 -18.40 1.35 -17.77
C ALA A 27 -17.70 2.72 -17.96
N ASP A 28 -17.43 3.11 -19.21
CA ASP A 28 -16.75 4.38 -19.55
C ASP A 28 -15.50 4.64 -18.69
N ASP A 29 -14.55 3.70 -18.70
CA ASP A 29 -13.28 3.74 -17.95
C ASP A 29 -13.40 3.77 -16.41
N SER A 30 -14.58 3.50 -15.85
CA SER A 30 -14.82 3.45 -14.40
C SER A 30 -15.62 2.21 -14.01
N ASN A 31 -15.34 1.66 -12.82
CA ASN A 31 -16.20 0.59 -12.29
C ASN A 31 -17.25 1.20 -11.36
N PRO A 32 -18.54 0.87 -11.48
CA PRO A 32 -19.57 1.38 -10.56
C PRO A 32 -19.28 1.03 -9.09
N LEU A 33 -18.53 -0.04 -8.83
CA LEU A 33 -18.16 -0.50 -7.50
C LEU A 33 -16.82 0.08 -7.00
N ASP A 34 -16.16 0.98 -7.74
CA ASP A 34 -14.87 1.55 -7.34
C ASP A 34 -14.88 2.20 -5.95
N THR A 35 -15.98 2.89 -5.62
CA THR A 35 -16.10 3.56 -4.32
C THR A 35 -16.26 2.54 -3.19
N GLU A 36 -17.09 1.52 -3.40
CA GLU A 36 -17.35 0.46 -2.43
C GLU A 36 -16.09 -0.38 -2.20
N ALA A 37 -15.42 -0.80 -3.28
CA ALA A 37 -14.16 -1.53 -3.22
C ALA A 37 -13.06 -0.78 -2.46
N LYS A 38 -12.94 0.54 -2.66
CA LYS A 38 -12.01 1.38 -1.90
C LYS A 38 -12.32 1.43 -0.41
N LEU A 39 -13.60 1.46 -0.03
CA LEU A 39 -14.00 1.46 1.38
C LEU A 39 -13.69 0.13 2.06
N VAL A 40 -13.98 -1.00 1.41
CA VAL A 40 -13.67 -2.33 1.92
C VAL A 40 -12.15 -2.52 2.06
N ALA A 41 -11.38 -2.15 1.03
CA ALA A 41 -9.92 -2.22 1.08
C ALA A 41 -9.33 -1.34 2.20
N LYS A 42 -9.90 -0.13 2.41
CA LYS A 42 -9.49 0.77 3.50
C LYS A 42 -9.74 0.14 4.87
N LYS A 43 -10.89 -0.50 5.06
CA LYS A 43 -11.25 -1.19 6.31
C LYS A 43 -10.27 -2.30 6.65
N VAL A 44 -9.90 -3.15 5.68
CA VAL A 44 -8.87 -4.19 5.87
C VAL A 44 -7.57 -3.58 6.35
N ARG A 45 -7.10 -2.52 5.67
CA ARG A 45 -5.87 -1.82 6.03
C ARG A 45 -5.92 -1.24 7.44
N GLU A 46 -7.01 -0.59 7.83
CA GLU A 46 -7.17 -0.02 9.18
C GLU A 46 -7.09 -1.10 10.27
N ILE A 47 -7.67 -2.27 10.00
CA ILE A 47 -7.61 -3.42 10.92
C ILE A 47 -6.18 -3.96 10.99
N GLU A 48 -5.51 -4.16 9.86
CA GLU A 48 -4.12 -4.63 9.83
C GLU A 48 -3.18 -3.67 10.55
N GLU A 49 -3.32 -2.36 10.34
CA GLU A 49 -2.51 -1.33 11.00
C GLU A 49 -2.74 -1.33 12.54
N ASP A 50 -3.97 -1.52 13.03
CA ASP A 50 -4.24 -1.68 14.46
C ASP A 50 -3.56 -2.92 15.04
N LEU A 51 -3.70 -4.06 14.37
CA LEU A 51 -3.13 -5.34 14.82
C LEU A 51 -1.61 -5.34 14.80
N LYS A 52 -0.99 -4.73 13.78
CA LYS A 52 0.48 -4.56 13.68
C LYS A 52 1.02 -3.66 14.79
N ARG A 53 0.39 -2.50 15.02
CA ARG A 53 0.80 -1.57 16.09
C ARG A 53 0.72 -2.21 17.48
N ARG A 54 -0.20 -3.14 17.67
CA ARG A 54 -0.37 -3.88 18.92
C ARG A 54 0.50 -5.14 19.01
N GLY A 55 1.30 -5.44 17.99
CA GLY A 55 2.17 -6.61 17.95
C GLY A 55 1.43 -7.95 17.83
N ILE A 56 0.16 -7.94 17.42
CA ILE A 56 -0.65 -9.17 17.27
C ILE A 56 -0.33 -9.89 15.97
N ILE A 57 -0.05 -9.12 14.91
CA ILE A 57 0.52 -9.63 13.67
C ILE A 57 1.84 -8.91 13.41
N PRO A 58 2.84 -9.60 12.85
CA PRO A 58 4.13 -8.97 12.55
C PRO A 58 4.01 -7.99 11.39
N TYR A 59 4.89 -6.99 11.39
CA TYR A 59 5.22 -6.28 10.15
C TYR A 59 5.96 -7.23 9.21
N THR A 60 5.76 -7.04 7.91
CA THR A 60 6.53 -7.77 6.90
C THR A 60 7.99 -7.30 6.87
N ASP A 61 8.90 -8.14 6.40
CA ASP A 61 10.32 -7.77 6.24
C ASP A 61 10.48 -6.53 5.35
N HIS A 62 9.63 -6.40 4.33
CA HIS A 62 9.61 -5.22 3.46
C HIS A 62 9.24 -3.96 4.23
N GLU A 63 8.15 -3.97 5.02
CA GLU A 63 7.73 -2.81 5.83
C GLU A 63 8.81 -2.41 6.84
N LEU A 64 9.48 -3.38 7.46
CA LEU A 64 10.58 -3.13 8.39
C LEU A 64 11.80 -2.53 7.68
N ALA A 65 12.14 -3.03 6.49
CA ALA A 65 13.24 -2.49 5.68
C ALA A 65 12.94 -1.05 5.24
N GLU A 66 11.73 -0.78 4.76
CA GLU A 66 11.31 0.56 4.38
C GLU A 66 11.33 1.53 5.56
N ALA A 67 10.80 1.13 6.72
CA ALA A 67 10.83 1.94 7.93
C ALA A 67 12.27 2.25 8.38
N SER A 68 13.17 1.26 8.28
CA SER A 68 14.58 1.42 8.63
C SER A 68 15.29 2.39 7.68
N LEU A 69 15.02 2.29 6.37
CA LEU A 69 15.57 3.19 5.35
C LEU A 69 14.99 4.61 5.48
N ASP A 70 13.70 4.75 5.77
CA ASP A 70 13.07 6.05 6.05
C ASP A 70 13.65 6.72 7.30
N ALA A 71 13.97 5.95 8.34
CA ALA A 71 14.60 6.46 9.55
C ALA A 71 16.08 6.84 9.31
N ALA A 72 16.81 6.07 8.50
CA ALA A 72 18.19 6.34 8.15
C ALA A 72 18.35 7.52 7.17
N PHE A 73 17.40 7.68 6.25
CA PHE A 73 17.42 8.70 5.20
C PHE A 73 16.10 9.48 5.13
N PRO A 74 15.73 10.22 6.20
CA PRO A 74 14.43 10.89 6.29
C PRO A 74 14.21 11.96 5.23
N ASN A 75 15.29 12.56 4.72
CA ASN A 75 15.26 13.64 3.73
C ASN A 75 15.57 13.15 2.30
N ALA A 76 15.54 11.83 2.05
CA ALA A 76 15.85 11.28 0.75
C ALA A 76 14.88 11.80 -0.34
N GLN A 77 15.45 12.36 -1.39
CA GLN A 77 14.75 12.96 -2.51
C GLN A 77 14.38 11.92 -3.58
N SER A 78 13.55 12.35 -4.53
CA SER A 78 13.17 11.49 -5.65
C SER A 78 14.40 11.09 -6.48
N LYS A 79 14.51 9.79 -6.77
CA LYS A 79 15.64 9.15 -7.48
C LYS A 79 16.98 9.22 -6.75
N GLU A 80 16.99 9.58 -5.47
CA GLU A 80 18.20 9.52 -4.66
C GLU A 80 18.63 8.06 -4.45
N ILE A 81 19.93 7.81 -4.55
CA ILE A 81 20.52 6.49 -4.31
C ILE A 81 21.32 6.53 -3.03
N VAL A 82 20.96 5.67 -2.08
CA VAL A 82 21.63 5.54 -0.79
C VAL A 82 22.22 4.14 -0.64
N THR A 83 23.28 4.02 0.16
CA THR A 83 23.85 2.72 0.53
C THR A 83 23.46 2.40 1.96
N TYR A 84 22.81 1.26 2.16
CA TYR A 84 22.37 0.77 3.47
C TYR A 84 22.70 -0.71 3.60
N ASN A 85 23.39 -1.09 4.67
CA ASN A 85 23.86 -2.47 4.91
C ASN A 85 24.58 -3.11 3.70
N GLY A 86 25.43 -2.32 3.02
CA GLY A 86 26.21 -2.76 1.86
C GLY A 86 25.42 -2.89 0.55
N ARG A 87 24.11 -2.61 0.55
CA ARG A 87 23.25 -2.64 -0.63
C ARG A 87 22.84 -1.23 -1.06
N ARG A 88 22.57 -1.05 -2.35
CA ARG A 88 22.14 0.24 -2.92
C ARG A 88 20.63 0.27 -3.06
N TYR A 89 20.00 1.37 -2.63
CA TYR A 89 18.56 1.58 -2.73
C TYR A 89 18.25 2.90 -3.42
N LEU A 90 17.26 2.90 -4.31
CA LEU A 90 16.71 4.07 -4.98
C LEU A 90 15.43 4.51 -4.28
N ARG A 91 15.35 5.77 -3.90
CA ARG A 91 14.09 6.37 -3.45
C ARG A 91 13.19 6.65 -4.64
N ARG A 92 12.06 5.95 -4.73
CA ARG A 92 11.08 6.13 -5.81
C ARG A 92 9.78 6.69 -5.27
N PHE A 93 9.27 7.72 -5.94
CA PHE A 93 7.94 8.27 -5.68
C PHE A 93 7.01 7.87 -6.83
N TYR A 94 5.78 7.51 -6.51
CA TYR A 94 4.78 7.07 -7.49
C TYR A 94 3.38 7.59 -7.14
N PRO A 95 2.51 7.82 -8.13
CA PRO A 95 1.15 8.24 -7.87
C PRO A 95 0.32 7.08 -7.31
N VAL A 96 -0.21 7.23 -6.09
CA VAL A 96 -1.12 6.27 -5.45
C VAL A 96 -2.57 6.55 -5.82
N GLU A 97 -2.94 7.83 -5.90
CA GLU A 97 -4.27 8.24 -6.32
C GLU A 97 -4.16 9.39 -7.32
N LYS A 98 -4.88 9.26 -8.43
CA LYS A 98 -5.04 10.32 -9.44
C LYS A 98 -6.48 10.81 -9.44
N SER A 99 -6.70 11.99 -10.02
CA SER A 99 -8.04 12.46 -10.39
C SER A 99 -8.72 11.47 -11.34
N LYS A 100 -10.05 11.54 -11.46
CA LYS A 100 -10.81 10.70 -12.41
C LYS A 100 -10.27 10.79 -13.85
N THR A 101 -9.77 11.96 -14.24
CA THR A 101 -9.18 12.20 -15.57
C THR A 101 -7.71 11.82 -15.68
N GLY A 102 -7.07 11.35 -14.61
CA GLY A 102 -5.64 11.01 -14.56
C GLY A 102 -4.68 12.20 -14.58
N LYS A 103 -5.16 13.42 -14.82
CA LYS A 103 -4.33 14.64 -15.01
C LYS A 103 -3.66 15.15 -13.73
N THR A 104 -4.21 14.86 -12.56
CA THR A 104 -3.71 15.38 -11.28
C THR A 104 -3.46 14.23 -10.32
N VAL A 105 -2.26 14.18 -9.72
CA VAL A 105 -1.98 13.23 -8.64
C VAL A 105 -2.49 13.82 -7.33
N ARG A 106 -3.39 13.11 -6.66
CA ARG A 106 -3.95 13.49 -5.34
C ARG A 106 -3.12 12.97 -4.19
N LYS A 107 -2.53 11.79 -4.35
CA LYS A 107 -1.71 11.15 -3.32
C LYS A 107 -0.46 10.55 -3.95
N TRP A 108 0.69 10.89 -3.39
CA TRP A 108 1.97 10.28 -3.71
C TRP A 108 2.29 9.18 -2.69
N GLY A 109 2.76 8.06 -3.20
CA GLY A 109 3.44 7.02 -2.45
C GLY A 109 4.94 7.16 -2.64
N LYS A 110 5.68 6.49 -1.77
CA LYS A 110 7.14 6.43 -1.80
C LYS A 110 7.55 5.03 -1.42
N GLU A 111 8.57 4.51 -2.09
CA GLU A 111 9.16 3.20 -1.85
C GLU A 111 10.69 3.25 -1.95
N TRP A 112 11.36 2.27 -1.36
CA TRP A 112 12.79 2.03 -1.57
C TRP A 112 13.01 0.83 -2.47
N VAL A 113 13.54 1.07 -3.67
CA VAL A 113 13.82 0.02 -4.65
C VAL A 113 15.26 -0.45 -4.50
N LEU A 114 15.46 -1.72 -4.20
CA LEU A 114 16.80 -2.33 -4.18
C LEU A 114 17.40 -2.30 -5.59
N LEU A 115 18.62 -1.78 -5.72
CA LEU A 115 19.37 -1.67 -6.97
C LEU A 115 20.47 -2.74 -7.09
N ASP A 116 20.39 -3.83 -6.33
CA ASP A 116 21.40 -4.89 -6.39
C ASP A 116 21.54 -5.41 -7.82
N LYS A 117 22.80 -5.55 -8.23
CA LYS A 117 23.24 -5.80 -9.60
C LYS A 117 22.84 -7.22 -10.04
N ASP A 118 22.31 -7.33 -11.26
CA ASP A 118 22.53 -8.50 -12.13
C ASP A 118 24.04 -8.86 -12.19
#